data_AF-A0A9X2ZPG0-F1
#
_entry.id   AF-A0A9X2ZPG0-F1
#
_cell.length_a   1.000
_cell.length_b   1.000
_cell.length_c   1.000
_cell.angle_alpha   90.00
_cell.angle_beta   90.00
_cell.angle_gamma   90.00
#
_symmetry.space_group_name_H-M   'P 1'
#
loop_
_entity.id
_entity.type
_entity.pdbx_description
1 polymer ?
#
loop_
_entity_poly.entity_id
_entity_poly.type
_entity_poly.pdbx_seq_one_letter_code
_entity_poly.pdbx_strand_id
1 'polypeptide(L)'
;MEINENIQVERNLKAIEFEKAGEIEKAIALYEENSNEGFKGNHSYDRLATIYKNQNDIDNEIRILEKAILIYEVITQEDRIEGMPKLFRFKNRLEKALYTKSQLAKKKKSKLK
;
A
#
# COMPACT_ATOMS: atom_id res chain seq x y z
N MET A 1 16.99 -9.33 13.46
CA MET A 1 17.39 -9.68 12.09
C MET A 1 17.65 -8.35 11.40
N GLU A 2 18.88 -8.08 11.00
CA GLU A 2 19.25 -6.81 10.38
C GLU A 2 18.61 -6.75 8.99
N ILE A 3 17.66 -5.83 8.80
CA ILE A 3 16.98 -5.65 7.52
C ILE A 3 17.99 -5.02 6.57
N ASN A 4 18.42 -5.77 5.56
CA ASN A 4 19.29 -5.22 4.53
C ASN A 4 18.43 -4.44 3.53
N GLU A 5 18.46 -3.10 3.63
CA GLU A 5 17.71 -2.19 2.77
C GLU A 5 17.96 -2.46 1.27
N ASN A 6 19.13 -3.01 0.90
CA ASN A 6 19.44 -3.38 -0.49
C ASN A 6 18.54 -4.51 -1.00
N ILE A 7 18.21 -5.50 -0.17
CA ILE A 7 17.35 -6.63 -0.57
C ILE A 7 15.94 -6.12 -0.86
N GLN A 8 15.43 -5.17 -0.07
CA GLN A 8 14.11 -4.59 -0.30
C GLN A 8 14.05 -3.81 -1.61
N VAL A 9 15.11 -3.06 -1.94
CA VAL A 9 15.23 -2.37 -3.24
C VAL A 9 15.25 -3.39 -4.39
N GLU A 10 16.04 -4.45 -4.29
CA GLU A 10 16.09 -5.53 -5.30
C GLU A 10 14.73 -6.21 -5.50
N ARG A 11 14.02 -6.52 -4.41
CA ARG A 11 12.65 -7.08 -4.48
C ARG A 11 11.69 -6.11 -5.19
N ASN A 12 11.77 -4.81 -4.92
CA ASN A 12 10.95 -3.82 -5.63
C ASN A 12 11.26 -3.75 -7.12
N LEU A 13 12.54 -3.81 -7.51
CA LEU A 13 12.95 -3.81 -8.91
C LEU A 13 12.43 -5.07 -9.64
N LYS A 14 12.56 -6.24 -9.02
CA LYS A 14 12.03 -7.50 -9.55
C LYS A 14 10.49 -7.51 -9.61
N ALA A 15 9.82 -6.91 -8.62
CA ALA A 15 8.37 -6.76 -8.63
C ALA A 15 7.92 -5.87 -9.81
N ILE A 16 8.64 -4.79 -10.12
CA ILE A 16 8.38 -3.94 -11.29
C ILE A 16 8.50 -4.75 -12.59
N GLU A 17 9.50 -5.65 -12.70
CA GLU A 17 9.65 -6.53 -13.87
C GLU A 17 8.45 -7.47 -14.02
N PHE A 18 8.00 -8.10 -12.93
CA PHE A 18 6.79 -8.93 -12.94
C PHE A 18 5.54 -8.14 -13.31
N GLU A 19 5.37 -6.91 -12.79
CA GLU A 19 4.24 -6.06 -13.19
C GLU A 19 4.24 -5.75 -14.69
N LYS A 20 5.41 -5.44 -15.26
CA LYS A 20 5.56 -5.17 -16.70
C LYS A 20 5.28 -6.41 -17.55
N ALA A 21 5.58 -7.61 -17.03
CA ALA A 21 5.28 -8.88 -17.68
C ALA A 21 3.80 -9.32 -17.50
N GLY A 22 3.00 -8.57 -16.73
CA GLY A 22 1.61 -8.95 -16.41
C GLY A 22 1.49 -10.04 -15.34
N GLU A 23 2.61 -10.41 -14.69
CA GLU A 23 2.68 -11.42 -13.63
C GLU A 23 2.33 -10.79 -12.26
N ILE A 24 1.12 -10.23 -12.17
CA ILE A 24 0.70 -9.38 -11.04
C ILE A 24 0.81 -10.08 -9.69
N GLU A 25 0.44 -11.37 -9.59
CA GLU A 25 0.53 -12.12 -8.32
C GLU A 25 1.97 -12.25 -7.80
N LYS A 26 2.95 -12.40 -8.72
CA LYS A 26 4.36 -12.45 -8.32
C LYS A 26 4.87 -11.09 -7.88
N ALA A 27 4.41 -10.01 -8.51
CA ALA A 27 4.70 -8.66 -8.07
C ALA A 27 4.11 -8.37 -6.68
N ILE A 28 2.85 -8.74 -6.44
CA ILE A 28 2.18 -8.60 -5.13
C ILE A 28 2.99 -9.30 -4.05
N ALA A 29 3.42 -10.55 -4.28
CA ALA A 29 4.18 -11.32 -3.29
C ALA A 29 5.45 -10.58 -2.83
N LEU A 30 6.23 -10.04 -3.78
CA LEU A 30 7.45 -9.30 -3.47
C LEU A 30 7.19 -7.95 -2.80
N TYR A 31 6.16 -7.21 -3.24
CA TYR A 31 5.81 -5.95 -2.57
C TYR A 31 5.27 -6.17 -1.16
N GLU A 32 4.49 -7.24 -0.93
CA GLU A 32 3.97 -7.59 0.41
C GLU A 32 5.10 -7.97 1.35
N GLU A 33 6.12 -8.69 0.87
CA GLU A 33 7.31 -9.00 1.65
C GLU A 33 8.00 -7.71 2.14
N ASN A 34 8.22 -6.75 1.24
CA ASN A 34 8.75 -5.43 1.61
C ASN A 34 7.85 -4.63 2.55
N SER A 35 6.53 -4.70 2.36
CA SER A 35 5.54 -4.05 3.23
C SER A 35 5.55 -4.66 4.64
N ASN A 36 5.70 -5.98 4.75
CA ASN A 36 5.77 -6.70 6.03
C ASN A 36 7.06 -6.41 6.79
N GLU A 37 8.16 -6.20 6.07
CA GLU A 37 9.45 -5.82 6.65
C GLU A 37 9.56 -4.30 6.91
N GLY A 38 8.54 -3.50 6.60
CA GLY A 38 8.55 -2.06 6.89
C GLY A 38 9.51 -1.25 6.03
N PHE A 39 9.57 -1.53 4.72
CA PHE A 39 10.37 -0.76 3.76
C PHE A 39 10.17 0.75 3.97
N LYS A 40 11.26 1.51 4.07
CA LYS A 40 11.23 2.96 4.37
C LYS A 40 10.81 3.81 3.16
N GLY A 41 10.88 3.27 1.95
CA GLY A 41 10.39 3.93 0.74
C GLY A 41 8.89 3.71 0.50
N ASN A 42 8.29 4.53 -0.36
CA ASN A 42 6.86 4.47 -0.66
C ASN A 42 6.46 3.46 -1.75
N HIS A 43 7.42 2.96 -2.54
CA HIS A 43 7.13 2.27 -3.80
C HIS A 43 6.21 1.04 -3.62
N SER A 44 6.56 0.11 -2.73
CA SER A 44 5.77 -1.09 -2.47
C SER A 44 4.35 -0.75 -2.01
N TYR A 45 4.19 0.19 -1.08
CA TYR A 45 2.87 0.63 -0.61
C TYR A 45 2.03 1.29 -1.71
N ASP A 46 2.65 2.14 -2.53
CA ASP A 46 1.95 2.81 -3.62
C ASP A 46 1.42 1.82 -4.66
N ARG A 47 2.27 0.85 -5.05
CA ARG A 47 1.90 -0.19 -6.01
C ARG A 47 0.85 -1.13 -5.45
N LEU A 48 1.03 -1.70 -4.26
CA LEU A 48 0.05 -2.59 -3.64
C LEU A 48 -1.33 -1.93 -3.50
N ALA A 49 -1.39 -0.72 -2.95
CA ALA A 49 -2.67 -0.04 -2.81
C ALA A 49 -3.31 0.32 -4.18
N THR A 50 -2.53 0.45 -5.26
CA THR A 50 -3.08 0.60 -6.62
C THR A 50 -3.60 -0.72 -7.17
N ILE A 51 -2.83 -1.80 -7.00
CA ILE A 51 -3.20 -3.14 -7.46
C ILE A 51 -4.49 -3.61 -6.78
N TYR A 52 -4.54 -3.55 -5.44
CA TYR A 52 -5.71 -3.97 -4.68
C TYR A 52 -6.96 -3.15 -5.00
N LYS A 53 -6.82 -1.83 -5.18
CA LYS A 53 -7.90 -0.98 -5.68
C LYS A 53 -8.43 -1.48 -7.03
N ASN A 54 -7.54 -1.76 -7.98
CA ASN A 54 -7.93 -2.22 -9.32
C ASN A 54 -8.59 -3.61 -9.29
N GLN A 55 -8.22 -4.47 -8.34
CA GLN A 55 -8.84 -5.77 -8.09
C GLN A 55 -10.16 -5.67 -7.31
N ASN A 56 -10.58 -4.46 -6.89
CA ASN A 56 -11.68 -4.21 -5.93
C ASN A 56 -11.48 -4.90 -4.57
N ASP A 57 -10.25 -5.25 -4.22
CA ASP A 57 -9.88 -5.77 -2.91
C ASP A 57 -9.62 -4.60 -1.95
N ILE A 58 -10.72 -3.96 -1.53
CA ILE A 58 -10.67 -2.75 -0.71
C ILE A 58 -10.12 -3.04 0.69
N ASP A 59 -10.26 -4.27 1.18
CA ASP A 59 -9.75 -4.66 2.50
C ASP A 59 -8.22 -4.66 2.50
N ASN A 60 -7.59 -5.22 1.47
CA ASN A 60 -6.14 -5.16 1.34
C ASN A 60 -5.62 -3.77 0.95
N GLU A 61 -6.37 -2.99 0.15
CA GLU A 61 -6.04 -1.58 -0.08
C GLU A 61 -5.93 -0.80 1.25
N ILE A 62 -6.94 -0.92 2.11
CA ILE A 62 -6.98 -0.27 3.44
C ILE A 62 -5.79 -0.73 4.30
N ARG A 63 -5.57 -2.05 4.42
CA ARG A 63 -4.47 -2.61 5.23
C ARG A 63 -3.11 -2.05 4.84
N ILE A 64 -2.85 -1.92 3.53
CA ILE A 64 -1.58 -1.40 3.03
C ILE A 64 -1.43 0.10 3.29
N LEU A 65 -2.52 0.86 3.12
CA LEU A 65 -2.51 2.30 3.41
C LEU A 65 -2.26 2.57 4.90
N GLU A 66 -2.85 1.77 5.79
CA GLU A 66 -2.59 1.84 7.24
C GLU A 66 -1.12 1.54 7.57
N LYS A 67 -0.53 0.50 6.99
CA LYS A 67 0.91 0.21 7.16
C LYS A 67 1.79 1.36 6.67
N ALA A 68 1.49 1.91 5.50
CA ALA A 68 2.23 3.05 4.95
C ALA A 68 2.16 4.28 5.87
N ILE A 69 0.99 4.54 6.46
CA ILE A 69 0.80 5.64 7.42
C ILE A 69 1.70 5.44 8.64
N LEU A 70 1.74 4.24 9.24
CA LEU A 70 2.59 3.97 10.40
C LEU A 70 4.07 4.24 10.12
N ILE A 71 4.58 3.76 8.98
CA ILE A 71 5.97 4.01 8.56
C ILE A 71 6.21 5.51 8.35
N TYR A 72 5.31 6.20 7.66
CA TYR A 72 5.49 7.62 7.37
C TYR A 72 5.23 8.54 8.56
N GLU A 73 4.55 8.09 9.61
CA GLU A 73 4.48 8.80 10.89
C GLU A 73 5.82 8.81 11.62
N VAL A 74 6.58 7.71 11.54
CA VAL A 74 7.96 7.65 12.06
C VAL A 74 8.88 8.53 11.21
N ILE A 75 8.86 8.37 9.88
CA ILE A 75 9.68 9.19 8.97
C ILE A 75 9.38 10.67 9.14
N THR A 76 8.11 11.08 9.32
CA THR A 76 7.76 12.50 9.51
C THR A 76 8.30 13.07 10.82
N GLN A 77 8.50 12.25 11.86
CA GLN A 77 9.12 12.68 13.11
C GLN A 77 10.62 12.91 12.94
N GLU A 78 11.29 12.09 12.14
CA GLU A 78 12.73 12.19 11.87
C GLU A 78 13.06 13.26 10.82
N ASP A 79 12.31 13.27 9.71
CA ASP A 79 12.40 14.22 8.62
C ASP A 79 10.99 14.62 8.15
N ARG A 80 10.52 15.73 8.71
CA ARG A 80 9.20 16.27 8.39
C ARG A 80 9.05 16.64 6.91
N ILE A 81 10.11 17.13 6.25
CA ILE A 81 10.03 17.60 4.86
C ILE A 81 9.83 16.40 3.94
N GLU A 82 10.54 15.31 4.19
CA GLU A 82 10.45 14.07 3.42
C GLU A 82 9.15 13.29 3.69
N GLY A 83 8.78 13.19 4.97
CA GLY A 83 7.66 12.35 5.43
C GLY A 83 6.28 12.97 5.24
N MET A 84 6.11 14.26 5.58
CA MET A 84 4.79 14.90 5.68
C MET A 84 3.97 14.85 4.38
N PRO A 85 4.54 15.11 3.18
CA PRO A 85 3.78 15.05 1.93
C PRO A 85 3.24 13.64 1.65
N LYS A 86 4.06 12.60 1.91
CA LYS A 86 3.70 11.20 1.64
C LYS A 86 2.68 10.71 2.66
N LEU A 87 2.84 11.07 3.94
CA LEU A 87 1.88 10.79 4.99
C LEU A 87 0.49 11.34 4.65
N PHE A 88 0.40 12.62 4.26
CA PHE A 88 -0.87 13.25 3.88
C PHE A 88 -1.52 12.53 2.69
N ARG A 89 -0.72 12.19 1.68
CA ARG A 89 -1.20 11.43 0.51
C ARG A 89 -1.77 10.06 0.90
N PHE A 90 -1.12 9.31 1.78
CA PHE A 90 -1.63 8.01 2.23
C PHE A 90 -2.91 8.15 3.07
N LYS A 91 -2.99 9.14 3.96
CA LYS A 91 -4.22 9.45 4.73
C LYS A 91 -5.41 9.78 3.80
N ASN A 92 -5.19 10.60 2.77
CA ASN A 92 -6.22 10.92 1.79
C ASN A 92 -6.68 9.70 0.98
N ARG A 93 -5.76 8.80 0.64
CA ARG A 93 -6.11 7.54 -0.05
C ARG A 93 -6.92 6.63 0.86
N LEU A 94 -6.55 6.52 2.14
CA LEU A 94 -7.24 5.71 3.13
C LEU A 94 -8.69 6.19 3.32
N GLU A 95 -8.88 7.50 3.45
CA GLU A 95 -10.23 8.10 3.55
C GLU A 95 -11.12 7.71 2.35
N LYS A 96 -10.57 7.77 1.13
CA LYS A 96 -11.28 7.37 -0.09
C LYS A 96 -11.60 5.86 -0.12
N ALA A 97 -10.68 5.01 0.30
CA ALA A 97 -10.90 3.56 0.37
C ALA A 97 -12.00 3.21 1.39
N LEU A 98 -11.95 3.83 2.58
CA LEU A 98 -12.97 3.69 3.63
C LEU A 98 -14.34 4.18 3.15
N TYR A 99 -14.38 5.33 2.47
CA TYR A 99 -15.61 5.84 1.88
C TYR A 99 -16.19 4.83 0.88
N THR A 100 -15.38 4.32 -0.05
CA THR A 100 -15.79 3.31 -1.03
C THR A 100 -16.36 2.06 -0.35
N LYS A 101 -15.66 1.54 0.67
CA LYS A 101 -16.12 0.39 1.48
C LYS A 101 -17.50 0.65 2.10
N SER A 102 -17.71 1.84 2.66
CA SER A 102 -19.00 2.24 3.25
C SER A 102 -20.14 2.28 2.22
N GLN A 103 -19.88 2.75 1.00
CA GLN A 103 -20.88 2.83 -0.06
C GLN A 103 -21.27 1.44 -0.56
N LEU A 104 -20.29 0.54 -0.73
CA LEU A 104 -20.56 -0.86 -1.09
C LEU A 104 -21.40 -1.58 -0.03
N ALA A 105 -21.11 -1.36 1.25
CA ALA A 105 -21.88 -1.93 2.34
C ALA A 105 -23.34 -1.43 2.34
N LYS A 106 -23.57 -0.13 2.09
CA LYS A 106 -24.92 0.45 1.95
C LYS A 106 -25.68 -0.15 0.77
N LYS A 107 -25.04 -0.24 -0.40
CA LYS A 107 -25.64 -0.83 -1.62
C LYS A 107 -25.98 -2.31 -1.46
N LYS A 108 -25.16 -3.07 -0.73
CA LYS A 108 -25.46 -4.47 -0.40
C LYS A 108 -26.72 -4.55 0.46
N LYS A 109 -26.82 -3.76 1.53
CA LYS A 109 -28.00 -3.72 2.40
C LYS A 109 -29.28 -3.32 1.68
N SER A 110 -29.22 -2.37 0.75
CA SER A 110 -30.40 -1.93 0.00
C SER A 110 -30.91 -2.96 -1.02
N LYS A 111 -30.05 -3.88 -1.50
CA LYS A 111 -30.43 -4.98 -2.40
C LYS A 111 -31.06 -6.18 -1.69
N LEU A 112 -30.92 -6.26 -0.37
CA LEU A 112 -31.47 -7.34 0.47
C LEU A 112 -32.84 -6.99 1.08
N LYS A 113 -33.32 -5.75 0.87
CA LYS A 113 -34.67 -5.30 1.24
C LYS A 113 -35.56 -5.30 0.02
#